data_AF-A0A1F3TTG4-F1
#
_entry.id   AF-A0A1F3TTG4-F1
#
_cell.length_a   1.000
_cell.length_b   1.000
_cell.length_c   1.000
_cell.angle_alpha   90.00
_cell.angle_beta   90.00
_cell.angle_gamma   90.00
#
_symmetry.space_group_name_H-M   'P 1'
#
loop_
_entity.id
_entity.type
_entity.pdbx_description
1 polymer ?
#
loop_
_entity_poly.entity_id
_entity_poly.type
_entity_poly.pdbx_seq_one_letter_code
_entity_poly.pdbx_strand_id
1 'polypeptide(L)'
;MKSILIFFCFLVLSFGANAKSGDQIRYLPVQDSGRIKPFDTFAKETLEIIYGKKSYKPDQNAKPIEAHWVVLTWMLAPESWVNRPLFEVTYFEVLEKLDLEKGKKYYTGEELFKTEKFGNLMQELANKKESKEKLTPYFQALQRLENQFYVFREIASGRLLAVLPRPDATQWFSVSELPIEIQPYFLEISKNVATFLGATAEGKNIEEAGQSLDQAVIKFQDAARRFNPEKYEAARKTKTEVIYNKIHPFRWAYVFYLLAVLTLLYIWIRKMSGGMGLAWTFVSIGFLIHTLGFGFRVYLAERPPVSNMYETVIWASWGAILFSMILEKVYKFRILLLGGSLVGLVSLIVADVAPAVLDPSIQPLEAVLRSNYWLIVHVMTITISYAAFMLAFGLGDLGMVYYVMGREKHDDTIQKLTTGVYRSIQIGVAFLAPGIILGGIWADYSWGRFWGWDPKETWALIVLLGYIIVLHARLVGWLKNFGMLASGIITFSLVIMAWYGVNFVLGAGLHSYGFGAGGVEYVSIFVLLHMMFVIYAYLSQKSQKTNS
;
A
#
# COMPACT_ATOMS: atom_id res chain seq x y z
N MET A 1 -7.55 28.36 -11.78
CA MET A 1 -8.05 27.27 -10.90
C MET A 1 -9.28 26.57 -11.48
N LYS A 2 -10.37 27.26 -11.87
CA LYS A 2 -11.55 26.62 -12.50
C LYS A 2 -11.20 25.82 -13.77
N SER A 3 -10.34 26.34 -14.65
CA SER A 3 -9.95 25.64 -15.89
C SER A 3 -9.09 24.39 -15.68
N ILE A 4 -8.31 24.32 -14.59
CA ILE A 4 -7.49 23.14 -14.25
C ILE A 4 -8.36 22.05 -13.63
N LEU A 5 -9.30 22.43 -12.74
CA LEU A 5 -10.26 21.51 -12.15
C LEU A 5 -11.20 20.94 -13.23
N ILE A 6 -11.66 21.79 -14.16
CA ILE A 6 -12.46 21.37 -15.31
C ILE A 6 -11.63 20.46 -16.22
N PHE A 7 -10.38 20.79 -16.55
CA PHE A 7 -9.50 19.94 -17.35
C PHE A 7 -9.24 18.58 -16.69
N PHE A 8 -9.07 18.53 -15.36
CA PHE A 8 -8.86 17.28 -14.64
C PHE A 8 -10.14 16.45 -14.53
N CYS A 9 -11.29 17.08 -14.28
CA CYS A 9 -12.60 16.43 -14.39
C CYS A 9 -12.80 15.91 -15.82
N PHE A 10 -12.42 16.68 -16.85
CA PHE A 10 -12.50 16.26 -18.25
C PHE A 10 -11.55 15.10 -18.53
N LEU A 11 -10.33 15.07 -18.00
CA LEU A 11 -9.38 13.98 -18.21
C LEU A 11 -9.84 12.70 -17.50
N VAL A 12 -10.38 12.80 -16.28
CA VAL A 12 -10.98 11.69 -15.53
C VAL A 12 -12.26 11.20 -16.22
N LEU A 13 -13.06 12.09 -16.81
CA LEU A 13 -14.25 11.74 -17.60
C LEU A 13 -13.89 11.18 -18.99
N SER A 14 -12.79 11.63 -19.60
CA SER A 14 -12.27 11.15 -20.89
C SER A 14 -11.62 9.76 -20.77
N PHE A 15 -11.23 9.35 -19.56
CA PHE A 15 -10.88 7.98 -19.22
C PHE A 15 -12.10 7.09 -18.93
N GLY A 16 -13.32 7.56 -19.24
CA GLY A 16 -14.45 6.71 -19.57
C GLY A 16 -14.12 5.87 -20.81
N ALA A 17 -13.21 4.92 -20.66
CA ALA A 17 -12.99 3.89 -21.65
C ALA A 17 -14.34 3.20 -21.85
N ASN A 18 -14.90 3.30 -23.05
CA ASN A 18 -16.00 2.43 -23.45
C ASN A 18 -15.60 1.00 -23.05
N ALA A 19 -16.38 0.39 -22.16
CA ALA A 19 -16.16 -0.98 -21.74
C ALA A 19 -16.10 -1.83 -23.01
N LYS A 20 -15.04 -2.63 -23.17
CA LYS A 20 -14.98 -3.54 -24.32
C LYS A 20 -16.06 -4.59 -24.13
N SER A 21 -16.54 -5.14 -25.25
CA SER A 21 -17.46 -6.25 -25.20
C SER A 21 -16.88 -7.41 -24.38
N GLY A 22 -17.64 -7.93 -23.43
CA GLY A 22 -17.24 -8.95 -22.45
C GLY A 22 -16.69 -8.39 -21.13
N ASP A 23 -16.53 -7.07 -20.98
CA ASP A 23 -15.98 -6.47 -19.75
C ASP A 23 -17.01 -6.36 -18.61
N GLN A 24 -18.31 -6.59 -18.82
CA GLN A 24 -19.31 -6.42 -17.74
C GLN A 24 -19.03 -7.31 -16.53
N ILE A 25 -18.42 -8.47 -16.75
CA ILE A 25 -18.04 -9.41 -15.68
C ILE A 25 -17.12 -8.78 -14.63
N ARG A 26 -16.29 -7.79 -15.02
CA ARG A 26 -15.41 -7.04 -14.10
C ARG A 26 -16.18 -6.35 -12.99
N TYR A 27 -17.40 -5.89 -13.29
CA TYR A 27 -18.23 -5.09 -12.40
C TYR A 27 -19.18 -5.94 -11.55
N LEU A 28 -19.16 -7.27 -11.70
CA LEU A 28 -19.97 -8.16 -10.87
C LEU A 28 -19.63 -7.93 -9.39
N PRO A 29 -20.61 -7.56 -8.54
CA PRO A 29 -20.35 -7.34 -7.13
C PRO A 29 -20.03 -8.66 -6.42
N VAL A 30 -18.96 -8.64 -5.62
CA VAL A 30 -18.55 -9.76 -4.78
C VAL A 30 -18.36 -9.26 -3.36
N GLN A 31 -18.93 -9.98 -2.40
CA GLN A 31 -18.63 -9.74 -1.00
C GLN A 31 -17.43 -10.57 -0.58
N ASP A 32 -16.42 -9.93 -0.03
CA ASP A 32 -15.27 -10.59 0.57
C ASP A 32 -14.95 -9.94 1.91
N SER A 33 -14.83 -10.77 2.95
CA SER A 33 -14.59 -10.36 4.33
C SER A 33 -15.60 -9.28 4.84
N GLY A 34 -16.82 -9.29 4.31
CA GLY A 34 -17.88 -8.33 4.65
C GLY A 34 -17.88 -7.02 3.84
N ARG A 35 -16.87 -6.77 2.99
CA ARG A 35 -16.84 -5.64 2.05
C ARG A 35 -17.32 -6.07 0.67
N ILE A 36 -18.16 -5.26 0.04
CA ILE A 36 -18.55 -5.47 -1.36
C ILE A 36 -17.55 -4.75 -2.27
N LYS A 37 -16.95 -5.49 -3.20
CA LYS A 37 -15.94 -5.03 -4.17
C LYS A 37 -16.29 -5.58 -5.57
N PRO A 38 -15.81 -4.97 -6.67
CA PRO A 38 -16.00 -5.55 -7.99
C PRO A 38 -15.20 -6.85 -8.13
N PHE A 39 -15.70 -7.79 -8.93
CA PHE A 39 -15.02 -9.04 -9.22
C PHE A 39 -13.61 -8.82 -9.78
N ASP A 40 -13.37 -7.75 -10.53
CA ASP A 40 -12.03 -7.39 -10.98
C ASP A 40 -11.04 -7.14 -9.81
N THR A 41 -11.45 -6.42 -8.75
CA THR A 41 -10.62 -6.25 -7.55
C THR A 41 -10.42 -7.60 -6.86
N PHE A 42 -11.51 -8.32 -6.60
CA PHE A 42 -11.48 -9.61 -5.93
C PHE A 42 -10.53 -10.60 -6.63
N ALA A 43 -10.62 -10.70 -7.95
CA ALA A 43 -9.77 -11.59 -8.74
C ALA A 43 -8.30 -11.17 -8.71
N LYS A 44 -8.00 -9.86 -8.76
CA LYS A 44 -6.61 -9.36 -8.65
C LYS A 44 -5.98 -9.72 -7.30
N GLU A 45 -6.73 -9.53 -6.22
CA GLU A 45 -6.30 -9.87 -4.85
C GLU A 45 -6.11 -11.38 -4.69
N THR A 46 -7.07 -12.16 -5.17
CA THR A 46 -7.03 -13.63 -5.15
C THR A 46 -5.82 -14.18 -5.92
N LEU A 47 -5.57 -13.66 -7.13
CA LEU A 47 -4.42 -14.08 -7.94
C LEU A 47 -3.10 -13.62 -7.31
N GLU A 48 -3.06 -12.46 -6.64
CA GLU A 48 -1.87 -11.99 -5.95
C GLU A 48 -1.50 -12.88 -4.74
N ILE A 49 -2.48 -13.40 -4.00
CA ILE A 49 -2.22 -14.37 -2.91
C ILE A 49 -1.51 -15.61 -3.44
N ILE A 50 -1.98 -16.16 -4.57
CA ILE A 50 -1.50 -17.43 -5.14
C ILE A 50 -0.24 -17.25 -6.00
N TYR A 51 -0.25 -16.30 -6.92
CA TYR A 51 0.78 -16.10 -7.96
C TYR A 51 1.68 -14.89 -7.68
N GLY A 52 1.44 -14.11 -6.62
CA GLY A 52 2.25 -12.93 -6.27
C GLY A 52 2.11 -11.74 -7.21
N LYS A 53 1.21 -11.82 -8.21
CA LYS A 53 0.98 -10.79 -9.23
C LYS A 53 -0.51 -10.67 -9.57
N LYS A 54 -0.92 -9.47 -10.00
CA LYS A 54 -2.30 -9.13 -10.42
C LYS A 54 -2.65 -9.52 -11.87
N SER A 55 -1.75 -10.22 -12.55
CA SER A 55 -1.95 -10.76 -13.90
C SER A 55 -1.14 -12.04 -14.03
N TYR A 56 -1.68 -13.02 -14.77
CA TYR A 56 -1.01 -14.29 -15.00
C TYR A 56 -0.21 -14.24 -16.29
N LYS A 57 0.96 -14.86 -16.31
CA LYS A 57 1.80 -14.92 -17.50
C LYS A 57 2.28 -16.37 -17.66
N PRO A 58 1.78 -17.13 -18.64
CA PRO A 58 2.08 -18.56 -18.76
C PRO A 58 3.55 -18.82 -19.13
N ASP A 59 4.14 -17.95 -19.95
CA ASP A 59 5.56 -18.00 -20.31
C ASP A 59 6.17 -16.59 -20.46
N GLN A 60 7.49 -16.48 -20.64
CA GLN A 60 8.16 -15.17 -20.71
C GLN A 60 7.79 -14.32 -21.94
N ASN A 61 7.29 -14.93 -23.00
CA ASN A 61 6.96 -14.28 -24.28
C ASN A 61 5.44 -14.04 -24.45
N ALA A 62 4.61 -14.72 -23.67
CA ALA A 62 3.16 -14.59 -23.69
C ALA A 62 2.69 -13.22 -23.19
N LYS A 63 1.56 -12.77 -23.73
CA LYS A 63 0.88 -11.59 -23.21
C LYS A 63 0.31 -11.88 -21.80
N PRO A 64 0.41 -10.94 -20.85
CA PRO A 64 -0.23 -11.08 -19.55
C PRO A 64 -1.75 -11.23 -19.70
N ILE A 65 -2.32 -12.19 -18.97
CA ILE A 65 -3.75 -12.45 -18.89
C ILE A 65 -4.27 -11.78 -17.61
N GLU A 66 -5.38 -11.04 -17.73
CA GLU A 66 -5.98 -10.33 -16.60
C GLU A 66 -6.56 -11.31 -15.57
N ALA A 67 -6.47 -10.94 -14.29
CA ALA A 67 -6.81 -11.83 -13.18
C ALA A 67 -8.25 -12.34 -13.19
N HIS A 68 -9.23 -11.52 -13.59
CA HIS A 68 -10.64 -11.93 -13.60
C HIS A 68 -10.89 -13.10 -14.57
N TRP A 69 -10.20 -13.16 -15.71
CA TRP A 69 -10.27 -14.33 -16.60
C TRP A 69 -9.66 -15.57 -15.97
N VAL A 70 -8.48 -15.42 -15.36
CA VAL A 70 -7.75 -16.51 -14.71
C VAL A 70 -8.57 -17.13 -13.59
N VAL A 71 -9.03 -16.30 -12.64
CA VAL A 71 -9.76 -16.75 -11.45
C VAL A 71 -11.10 -17.38 -11.81
N LEU A 72 -11.82 -16.89 -12.83
CA LEU A 72 -13.03 -17.56 -13.32
C LEU A 72 -12.74 -18.96 -13.84
N THR A 73 -11.64 -19.13 -14.57
CA THR A 73 -11.29 -20.44 -15.14
C THR A 73 -10.88 -21.47 -14.09
N TRP A 74 -10.54 -21.07 -12.86
CA TRP A 74 -10.34 -22.03 -11.76
C TRP A 74 -11.64 -22.73 -11.37
N MET A 75 -12.79 -22.04 -11.49
CA MET A 75 -14.10 -22.63 -11.26
C MET A 75 -14.60 -23.41 -12.49
N LEU A 76 -14.27 -22.96 -13.71
CA LEU A 76 -14.71 -23.63 -14.94
C LEU A 76 -13.91 -24.89 -15.28
N ALA A 77 -12.60 -24.88 -15.02
CA ALA A 77 -11.67 -25.95 -15.38
C ALA A 77 -10.50 -26.06 -14.38
N PRO A 78 -10.75 -26.39 -13.09
CA PRO A 78 -9.72 -26.43 -12.05
C PRO A 78 -8.57 -27.38 -12.38
N GLU A 79 -8.86 -28.56 -12.92
CA GLU A 79 -7.86 -29.58 -13.27
C GLU A 79 -6.82 -29.05 -14.27
N SER A 80 -7.23 -28.18 -15.20
CA SER A 80 -6.33 -27.54 -16.17
C SER A 80 -5.31 -26.60 -15.53
N TRP A 81 -5.55 -26.15 -14.29
CA TRP A 81 -4.70 -25.25 -13.54
C TRP A 81 -3.81 -25.95 -12.52
N VAL A 82 -4.21 -27.11 -12.01
CA VAL A 82 -3.40 -27.91 -11.08
C VAL A 82 -2.05 -28.26 -11.69
N ASN A 83 -1.99 -28.48 -13.01
CA ASN A 83 -0.78 -28.86 -13.73
C ASN A 83 -0.01 -27.67 -14.33
N ARG A 84 -0.41 -26.42 -14.00
CA ARG A 84 0.26 -25.21 -14.48
C ARG A 84 1.08 -24.56 -13.37
N PRO A 85 2.26 -23.98 -13.67
CA PRO A 85 2.99 -23.18 -12.69
C PRO A 85 2.12 -22.00 -12.26
N LEU A 86 1.69 -22.02 -10.99
CA LEU A 86 0.71 -21.08 -10.46
C LEU A 86 1.05 -20.62 -9.03
N PHE A 87 1.59 -21.50 -8.20
CA PHE A 87 1.79 -21.23 -6.78
C PHE A 87 3.19 -20.66 -6.53
N GLU A 88 3.26 -19.42 -6.05
CA GLU A 88 4.52 -18.77 -5.67
C GLU A 88 5.05 -19.34 -4.35
N VAL A 89 6.23 -19.97 -4.39
CA VAL A 89 6.94 -20.48 -3.21
C VAL A 89 8.40 -20.04 -3.27
N THR A 90 8.81 -19.17 -2.35
CA THR A 90 10.16 -18.57 -2.36
C THR A 90 11.03 -18.95 -1.17
N TYR A 91 10.46 -19.53 -0.11
CA TYR A 91 11.22 -19.84 1.10
C TYR A 91 11.99 -21.15 0.97
N PHE A 92 13.31 -21.07 1.08
CA PHE A 92 14.23 -22.18 0.80
C PHE A 92 13.94 -23.45 1.62
N GLU A 93 13.72 -23.31 2.93
CA GLU A 93 13.48 -24.47 3.81
C GLU A 93 12.16 -25.19 3.49
N VAL A 94 11.15 -24.46 2.99
CA VAL A 94 9.88 -25.07 2.52
C VAL A 94 10.13 -25.90 1.28
N LEU A 95 10.89 -25.37 0.31
CA LEU A 95 11.26 -26.09 -0.92
C LEU A 95 12.08 -27.34 -0.61
N GLU A 96 13.01 -27.25 0.34
CA GLU A 96 13.85 -28.37 0.76
C GLU A 96 13.03 -29.49 1.41
N LYS A 97 12.13 -29.18 2.34
CA LYS A 97 11.28 -30.19 2.97
C LYS A 97 10.24 -30.80 2.01
N LEU A 98 9.81 -30.05 1.01
CA LEU A 98 8.94 -30.55 -0.06
C LEU A 98 9.70 -31.30 -1.16
N ASP A 99 11.04 -31.25 -1.16
CA ASP A 99 11.91 -31.86 -2.17
C ASP A 99 11.65 -31.32 -3.59
N LEU A 100 11.50 -30.00 -3.66
CA LEU A 100 11.24 -29.26 -4.88
C LEU A 100 12.52 -28.60 -5.43
N GLU A 101 12.55 -28.42 -6.75
CA GLU A 101 13.68 -27.80 -7.43
C GLU A 101 13.91 -26.36 -6.96
N LYS A 102 15.10 -26.09 -6.42
CA LYS A 102 15.51 -24.78 -5.93
C LYS A 102 15.77 -23.82 -7.11
N GLY A 103 15.30 -22.57 -7.01
CA GLY A 103 15.53 -21.53 -8.04
C GLY A 103 14.33 -21.27 -8.96
N LYS A 104 13.33 -22.15 -8.97
CA LYS A 104 12.01 -21.86 -9.55
C LYS A 104 11.19 -20.99 -8.61
N LYS A 105 10.45 -20.04 -9.18
CA LYS A 105 9.56 -19.15 -8.42
C LYS A 105 8.14 -19.70 -8.28
N TYR A 106 7.64 -20.38 -9.30
CA TYR A 106 6.27 -20.90 -9.36
C TYR A 106 6.28 -22.41 -9.55
N TYR A 107 5.39 -23.09 -8.82
CA TYR A 107 5.23 -24.54 -8.85
C TYR A 107 3.79 -24.89 -9.20
N THR A 108 3.60 -26.12 -9.67
CA THR A 108 2.28 -26.68 -9.96
C THR A 108 1.58 -27.15 -8.68
N GLY A 109 0.25 -27.22 -8.69
CA GLY A 109 -0.51 -27.78 -7.59
C GLY A 109 -0.27 -29.28 -7.42
N GLU A 110 0.07 -29.98 -8.51
CA GLU A 110 0.44 -31.40 -8.48
C GLU A 110 1.75 -31.64 -7.72
N GLU A 111 2.80 -30.85 -8.01
CA GLU A 111 4.08 -30.91 -7.29
C GLU A 111 3.92 -30.58 -5.80
N LEU A 112 3.07 -29.61 -5.47
CA LEU A 112 2.93 -29.12 -4.10
C LEU A 112 1.99 -29.99 -3.25
N PHE A 113 0.75 -30.17 -3.67
CA PHE A 113 -0.33 -30.57 -2.76
C PHE A 113 -0.67 -32.05 -2.77
N LYS A 114 -0.23 -32.80 -3.79
CA LYS A 114 -0.48 -34.25 -3.87
C LYS A 114 0.54 -35.08 -3.08
N THR A 115 1.56 -34.45 -2.50
CA THR A 115 2.63 -35.15 -1.78
C THR A 115 2.24 -35.39 -0.32
N GLU A 116 2.61 -36.54 0.25
CA GLU A 116 2.48 -36.80 1.70
C GLU A 116 3.26 -35.76 2.53
N LYS A 117 4.36 -35.25 1.96
CA LYS A 117 5.20 -34.21 2.55
C LYS A 117 4.39 -32.94 2.86
N PHE A 118 3.50 -32.51 1.96
CA PHE A 118 2.63 -31.36 2.22
C PHE A 118 1.71 -31.58 3.43
N GLY A 119 1.08 -32.75 3.52
CA GLY A 119 0.25 -33.10 4.69
C GLY A 119 1.03 -33.03 6.00
N ASN A 120 2.26 -33.57 6.03
CA ASN A 120 3.14 -33.51 7.21
C ASN A 120 3.49 -32.07 7.60
N LEU A 121 3.77 -31.20 6.62
CA LEU A 121 4.05 -29.78 6.88
C LEU A 121 2.83 -29.03 7.41
N MET A 122 1.62 -29.33 6.91
CA MET A 122 0.39 -28.74 7.44
C MET A 122 0.12 -29.19 8.88
N GLN A 123 0.42 -30.44 9.22
CA GLN A 123 0.34 -30.92 10.60
C GLN A 123 1.39 -30.23 11.50
N GLU A 124 2.62 -30.06 11.02
CA GLU A 124 3.68 -29.33 11.73
C GLU A 124 3.24 -27.89 12.03
N LEU A 125 2.66 -27.21 11.04
CA LEU A 125 2.10 -25.86 11.18
C LEU A 125 0.94 -25.84 12.19
N ALA A 126 0.01 -26.81 12.13
CA ALA A 126 -1.12 -26.90 13.05
C ALA A 126 -0.65 -27.04 14.51
N ASN A 127 0.28 -27.95 14.77
CA ASN A 127 0.88 -28.14 16.10
C ASN A 127 1.56 -26.85 16.60
N LYS A 128 2.23 -26.12 15.70
CA LYS A 128 2.85 -24.84 16.07
C LYS A 128 1.80 -23.77 16.40
N LYS A 129 0.68 -23.69 15.68
CA LYS A 129 -0.42 -22.76 16.00
C LYS A 129 -1.03 -23.04 17.37
N GLU A 130 -1.16 -24.31 17.74
CA GLU A 130 -1.70 -24.72 19.06
C GLU A 130 -0.81 -24.25 20.22
N SER A 131 0.52 -24.22 20.02
CA SER A 131 1.45 -23.70 21.03
C SER A 131 1.28 -22.20 21.33
N LYS A 132 0.53 -21.46 20.50
CA LYS A 132 0.35 -20.00 20.55
C LYS A 132 1.66 -19.19 20.52
N GLU A 133 2.78 -19.83 20.18
CA GLU A 133 4.06 -19.16 19.99
C GLU A 133 4.10 -18.39 18.67
N LYS A 134 4.96 -17.38 18.60
CA LYS A 134 5.18 -16.59 17.38
C LYS A 134 5.71 -17.50 16.26
N LEU A 135 5.09 -17.42 15.09
CA LEU A 135 5.53 -18.15 13.91
C LEU A 135 6.88 -17.60 13.41
N THR A 136 7.87 -18.48 13.26
CA THR A 136 9.13 -18.16 12.60
C THR A 136 8.90 -17.87 11.10
N PRO A 137 9.84 -17.24 10.38
CA PRO A 137 9.69 -16.99 8.94
C PRO A 137 9.35 -18.27 8.14
N TYR A 138 9.91 -19.40 8.54
CA TYR A 138 9.56 -20.72 8.02
C TYR A 138 8.06 -21.05 8.19
N PHE A 139 7.53 -20.96 9.40
CA PHE A 139 6.11 -21.23 9.66
C PHE A 139 5.17 -20.21 9.00
N GLN A 140 5.62 -18.95 8.83
CA GLN A 140 4.88 -17.95 8.06
C GLN A 140 4.80 -18.34 6.57
N ALA A 141 5.89 -18.87 6.01
CA ALA A 141 5.89 -19.39 4.65
C ALA A 141 4.96 -20.61 4.49
N LEU A 142 4.94 -21.53 5.46
CA LEU A 142 3.96 -22.63 5.48
C LEU A 142 2.52 -22.14 5.57
N GLN A 143 2.24 -21.16 6.44
CA GLN A 143 0.92 -20.54 6.57
C GLN A 143 0.46 -19.90 5.25
N ARG A 144 1.38 -19.26 4.53
CA ARG A 144 1.09 -18.71 3.20
C ARG A 144 0.73 -19.82 2.22
N LEU A 145 1.49 -20.91 2.19
CA LEU A 145 1.22 -22.05 1.30
C LEU A 145 -0.13 -22.72 1.62
N GLU A 146 -0.47 -22.90 2.89
CA GLU A 146 -1.80 -23.36 3.35
C GLU A 146 -2.91 -22.46 2.81
N ASN A 147 -2.75 -21.14 2.94
CA ASN A 147 -3.72 -20.16 2.47
C ASN A 147 -3.89 -20.20 0.94
N GLN A 148 -2.79 -20.33 0.19
CA GLN A 148 -2.86 -20.45 -1.27
C GLN A 148 -3.65 -21.70 -1.71
N PHE A 149 -3.40 -22.84 -1.05
CA PHE A 149 -4.14 -24.08 -1.28
C PHE A 149 -5.63 -23.93 -0.98
N TYR A 150 -5.95 -23.37 0.19
CA TYR A 150 -7.32 -23.11 0.61
C TYR A 150 -8.06 -22.20 -0.39
N VAL A 151 -7.49 -21.03 -0.69
CA VAL A 151 -8.10 -20.06 -1.60
C VAL A 151 -8.36 -20.66 -2.98
N PHE A 152 -7.38 -21.37 -3.55
CA PHE A 152 -7.56 -22.01 -4.86
C PHE A 152 -8.71 -23.01 -4.85
N ARG A 153 -8.75 -23.91 -3.86
CA ARG A 153 -9.78 -24.94 -3.75
C ARG A 153 -11.17 -24.36 -3.54
N GLU A 154 -11.30 -23.37 -2.67
CA GLU A 154 -12.60 -22.79 -2.35
C GLU A 154 -13.16 -21.93 -3.49
N ILE A 155 -12.30 -21.28 -4.28
CA ILE A 155 -12.71 -20.62 -5.52
C ILE A 155 -13.11 -21.66 -6.57
N ALA A 156 -12.33 -22.72 -6.74
CA ALA A 156 -12.63 -23.80 -7.67
C ALA A 156 -13.99 -24.46 -7.37
N SER A 157 -14.35 -24.60 -6.10
CA SER A 157 -15.67 -25.10 -5.69
C SER A 157 -16.78 -24.04 -5.68
N GLY A 158 -16.48 -22.78 -6.00
CA GLY A 158 -17.45 -21.67 -5.98
C GLY A 158 -17.86 -21.20 -4.58
N ARG A 159 -17.18 -21.62 -3.51
CA ARG A 159 -17.52 -21.31 -2.11
C ARG A 159 -17.01 -19.94 -1.66
N LEU A 160 -15.87 -19.48 -2.19
CA LEU A 160 -15.33 -18.15 -1.87
C LEU A 160 -15.92 -17.01 -2.74
N LEU A 161 -16.64 -17.33 -3.81
CA LEU A 161 -17.20 -16.32 -4.72
C LEU A 161 -18.62 -15.93 -4.27
N ALA A 162 -18.74 -15.01 -3.31
CA ALA A 162 -20.03 -14.56 -2.77
C ALA A 162 -20.66 -13.43 -3.60
N VAL A 163 -21.70 -13.75 -4.37
CA VAL A 163 -22.21 -12.91 -5.47
C VAL A 163 -23.67 -12.46 -5.31
N LEU A 164 -24.41 -13.02 -4.35
CA LEU A 164 -25.83 -12.72 -4.15
C LEU A 164 -26.13 -12.36 -2.69
N PRO A 165 -26.67 -11.18 -2.36
CA PRO A 165 -27.02 -10.82 -0.98
C PRO A 165 -28.09 -11.75 -0.38
N ARG A 166 -27.85 -12.23 0.84
CA ARG A 166 -28.83 -13.00 1.62
C ARG A 166 -29.92 -12.07 2.20
N PRO A 167 -31.19 -12.47 2.28
CA PRO A 167 -32.22 -11.68 2.98
C PRO A 167 -31.96 -11.60 4.49
N ASP A 168 -31.59 -12.72 5.08
CA ASP A 168 -31.54 -13.00 6.52
C ASP A 168 -30.16 -12.83 7.17
N ALA A 169 -29.08 -12.79 6.37
CA ALA A 169 -27.71 -12.69 6.89
C ALA A 169 -26.91 -11.54 6.28
N THR A 170 -25.81 -11.16 6.94
CA THR A 170 -24.84 -10.17 6.43
C THR A 170 -23.94 -10.75 5.34
N GLN A 171 -23.65 -12.05 5.42
CA GLN A 171 -22.88 -12.80 4.43
C GLN A 171 -23.72 -13.04 3.17
N TRP A 172 -23.12 -12.89 2.00
CA TRP A 172 -23.74 -13.16 0.70
C TRP A 172 -23.68 -14.66 0.39
N PHE A 173 -24.64 -15.17 -0.39
CA PHE A 173 -24.58 -16.50 -0.96
C PHE A 173 -23.37 -16.61 -1.90
N SER A 174 -22.58 -17.65 -1.67
CA SER A 174 -21.56 -18.11 -2.60
C SER A 174 -22.19 -18.72 -3.86
N VAL A 175 -21.43 -18.83 -4.94
CA VAL A 175 -21.89 -19.49 -6.18
C VAL A 175 -22.41 -20.90 -5.90
N SER A 176 -21.72 -21.65 -5.03
CA SER A 176 -22.13 -23.01 -4.64
C SER A 176 -23.42 -23.08 -3.82
N GLU A 177 -23.86 -21.97 -3.25
CA GLU A 177 -25.01 -21.88 -2.34
C GLU A 177 -26.15 -21.05 -2.95
N LEU A 178 -26.09 -20.73 -4.25
CA LEU A 178 -27.13 -19.94 -4.89
C LEU A 178 -28.50 -20.64 -4.78
N PRO A 179 -29.59 -19.90 -4.48
CA PRO A 179 -30.95 -20.44 -4.55
C PRO A 179 -31.26 -21.00 -5.94
N ILE A 180 -32.09 -22.04 -6.00
CA ILE A 180 -32.47 -22.75 -7.24
C ILE A 180 -32.96 -21.78 -8.33
N GLU A 181 -33.69 -20.73 -7.92
CA GLU A 181 -34.23 -19.70 -8.82
C GLU A 181 -33.15 -18.82 -9.47
N ILE A 182 -32.00 -18.66 -8.82
CA ILE A 182 -30.89 -17.79 -9.27
C ILE A 182 -29.80 -18.58 -10.01
N GLN A 183 -29.64 -19.88 -9.71
CA GLN A 183 -28.63 -20.76 -10.32
C GLN A 183 -28.60 -20.70 -11.86
N PRO A 184 -29.72 -20.70 -12.61
CA PRO A 184 -29.70 -20.67 -14.07
C PRO A 184 -29.01 -19.42 -14.64
N TYR A 185 -29.16 -18.26 -13.99
CA TYR A 185 -28.55 -17.00 -14.44
C TYR A 185 -27.02 -17.05 -14.30
N PHE A 186 -26.51 -17.61 -13.21
CA PHE A 186 -25.06 -17.74 -13.03
C PHE A 186 -24.46 -18.83 -13.93
N LEU A 187 -25.22 -19.90 -14.20
CA LEU A 187 -24.84 -20.90 -15.18
C LEU A 187 -24.76 -20.31 -16.61
N GLU A 188 -25.67 -19.40 -16.96
CA GLU A 188 -25.61 -18.64 -18.22
C GLU A 188 -24.33 -17.81 -18.32
N ILE A 189 -23.91 -17.13 -17.25
CA ILE A 189 -22.60 -16.45 -17.19
C ILE A 189 -21.47 -17.45 -17.46
N SER A 190 -21.44 -18.57 -16.74
CA SER A 190 -20.37 -19.57 -16.83
C SER A 190 -20.22 -20.12 -18.25
N LYS A 191 -21.34 -20.42 -18.92
CA LYS A 191 -21.36 -20.86 -20.32
C LYS A 191 -20.84 -19.77 -21.27
N ASN A 192 -21.32 -18.54 -21.13
CA ASN A 192 -20.89 -17.43 -21.98
C ASN A 192 -19.42 -17.05 -21.77
N VAL A 193 -18.88 -17.20 -20.55
CA VAL A 193 -17.44 -17.03 -20.29
C VAL A 193 -16.65 -18.08 -21.08
N ALA A 194 -17.06 -19.35 -21.04
CA ALA A 194 -16.38 -20.40 -21.81
C ALA A 194 -16.43 -20.13 -23.33
N THR A 195 -17.61 -19.74 -23.85
CA THR A 195 -17.77 -19.34 -25.26
C THR A 195 -16.88 -18.15 -25.63
N PHE A 196 -16.85 -17.10 -24.79
CA PHE A 196 -16.05 -15.91 -25.02
C PHE A 196 -14.54 -16.22 -25.02
N LEU A 197 -14.08 -17.04 -24.08
CA LEU A 197 -12.68 -17.48 -24.03
C LEU A 197 -12.31 -18.34 -25.25
N GLY A 198 -13.21 -19.22 -25.70
CA GLY A 198 -13.03 -20.00 -26.94
C GLY A 198 -12.95 -19.10 -28.18
N ALA A 199 -13.89 -18.18 -28.34
CA ALA A 199 -13.90 -17.17 -29.41
C ALA A 199 -12.61 -16.32 -29.43
N THR A 200 -12.13 -15.93 -28.24
CA THR A 200 -10.87 -15.19 -28.08
C THR A 200 -9.66 -16.02 -28.48
N ALA A 201 -9.63 -17.31 -28.14
CA ALA A 201 -8.55 -18.22 -28.51
C ALA A 201 -8.51 -18.49 -30.03
N GLU A 202 -9.67 -18.59 -30.68
CA GLU A 202 -9.79 -18.79 -32.13
C GLU A 202 -9.64 -17.51 -32.96
N GLY A 203 -9.76 -16.34 -32.32
CA GLY A 203 -9.72 -15.05 -33.00
C GLY A 203 -10.98 -14.73 -33.82
N LYS A 204 -12.12 -15.38 -33.51
CA LYS A 204 -13.37 -15.30 -34.29
C LYS A 204 -14.57 -15.00 -33.38
N ASN A 205 -15.56 -14.26 -33.89
CA ASN A 205 -16.82 -13.96 -33.19
C ASN A 205 -16.68 -13.38 -31.77
N ILE A 206 -15.56 -12.72 -31.47
CA ILE A 206 -15.23 -12.21 -30.13
C ILE A 206 -16.26 -11.17 -29.67
N GLU A 207 -16.67 -10.27 -30.56
CA GLU A 207 -17.61 -9.20 -30.24
C GLU A 207 -19.02 -9.75 -29.93
N GLU A 208 -19.51 -10.69 -30.73
CA GLU A 208 -20.80 -11.34 -30.49
C GLU A 208 -20.80 -12.11 -29.16
N ALA A 209 -19.76 -12.94 -28.94
CA ALA A 209 -19.61 -13.70 -27.69
C ALA A 209 -19.48 -12.76 -26.48
N GLY A 210 -18.80 -11.62 -26.63
CA GLY A 210 -18.64 -10.62 -25.58
C GLY A 210 -19.97 -9.95 -25.25
N GLN A 211 -20.80 -9.63 -26.25
CA GLN A 211 -22.11 -9.05 -26.05
C GLN A 211 -23.05 -10.03 -25.35
N SER A 212 -23.00 -11.32 -25.73
CA SER A 212 -23.77 -12.37 -25.03
C SER A 212 -23.34 -12.53 -23.57
N LEU A 213 -22.03 -12.50 -23.29
CA LEU A 213 -21.51 -12.50 -21.93
C LEU A 213 -21.98 -11.28 -21.13
N ASP A 214 -21.88 -10.09 -21.71
CA ASP A 214 -22.31 -8.85 -21.06
C ASP A 214 -23.80 -8.90 -20.70
N GLN A 215 -24.63 -9.40 -21.62
CA GLN A 215 -26.07 -9.60 -21.36
C GLN A 215 -26.33 -10.61 -20.25
N ALA A 216 -25.62 -11.74 -20.22
CA ALA A 216 -25.76 -12.75 -19.16
C ALA A 216 -25.41 -12.17 -17.78
N VAL A 217 -24.33 -11.37 -17.70
CA VAL A 217 -23.95 -10.68 -16.46
C VAL A 217 -25.02 -9.69 -16.03
N ILE A 218 -25.53 -8.87 -16.96
CA ILE A 218 -26.59 -7.88 -16.65
C ILE A 218 -27.86 -8.58 -16.15
N LYS A 219 -28.30 -9.67 -16.79
CA LYS A 219 -29.47 -10.46 -16.35
C LYS A 219 -29.29 -10.99 -14.92
N PHE A 220 -28.11 -11.53 -14.60
CA PHE A 220 -27.81 -11.98 -13.23
C PHE A 220 -27.84 -10.82 -12.23
N GLN A 221 -27.23 -9.68 -12.57
CA GLN A 221 -27.24 -8.51 -11.69
C GLN A 221 -28.67 -8.00 -11.45
N ASP A 222 -29.53 -8.01 -12.46
CA ASP A 222 -30.93 -7.62 -12.32
C ASP A 222 -31.74 -8.62 -11.49
N ALA A 223 -31.47 -9.92 -11.65
CA ALA A 223 -32.05 -10.96 -10.78
C ALA A 223 -31.60 -10.77 -9.32
N ALA A 224 -30.31 -10.52 -9.10
CA ALA A 224 -29.75 -10.28 -7.77
C ALA A 224 -30.30 -9.00 -7.11
N ARG A 225 -30.48 -7.93 -7.89
CA ARG A 225 -31.15 -6.70 -7.42
C ARG A 225 -32.59 -6.95 -7.00
N ARG A 226 -33.35 -7.71 -7.78
CA ARG A 226 -34.74 -8.05 -7.43
C ARG A 226 -34.82 -8.95 -6.20
N PHE A 227 -33.82 -9.81 -6.00
CA PHE A 227 -33.76 -10.73 -4.87
C PHE A 227 -33.55 -10.00 -3.53
N ASN A 228 -32.68 -8.98 -3.48
CA ASN A 228 -32.56 -8.11 -2.31
C ASN A 228 -32.10 -6.69 -2.72
N PRO A 229 -33.03 -5.76 -3.00
CA PRO A 229 -32.69 -4.43 -3.51
C PRO A 229 -31.81 -3.63 -2.54
N GLU A 230 -32.17 -3.59 -1.25
CA GLU A 230 -31.50 -2.76 -0.25
C GLU A 230 -30.01 -3.12 -0.08
N LYS A 231 -29.70 -4.42 0.03
CA LYS A 231 -28.31 -4.87 0.20
C LYS A 231 -27.51 -4.78 -1.10
N TYR A 232 -28.17 -4.90 -2.25
CA TYR A 232 -27.49 -4.78 -3.54
C TYR A 232 -27.16 -3.33 -3.91
N GLU A 233 -27.88 -2.34 -3.39
CA GLU A 233 -27.53 -0.91 -3.57
C GLU A 233 -26.14 -0.55 -3.02
N ALA A 234 -25.66 -1.29 -2.01
CA ALA A 234 -24.30 -1.14 -1.50
C ALA A 234 -23.22 -1.45 -2.57
N ALA A 235 -23.56 -2.20 -3.62
CA ALA A 235 -22.68 -2.52 -4.74
C ALA A 235 -22.50 -1.40 -5.77
N ARG A 236 -23.16 -0.23 -5.61
CA ARG A 236 -23.08 0.90 -6.56
C ARG A 236 -21.65 1.42 -6.81
N LYS A 237 -20.72 1.17 -5.88
CA LYS A 237 -19.32 1.65 -5.94
C LYS A 237 -18.40 0.81 -6.82
N THR A 238 -18.85 -0.37 -7.28
CA THR A 238 -18.05 -1.31 -8.09
C THR A 238 -17.43 -0.65 -9.32
N LYS A 239 -18.20 0.14 -10.08
CA LYS A 239 -17.71 0.89 -11.24
C LYS A 239 -16.61 1.87 -10.88
N THR A 240 -16.80 2.64 -9.82
CA THR A 240 -15.83 3.63 -9.33
C THR A 240 -14.51 2.96 -8.95
N GLU A 241 -14.56 1.78 -8.34
CA GLU A 241 -13.37 1.05 -7.94
C GLU A 241 -12.59 0.48 -9.13
N VAL A 242 -13.27 -0.07 -10.14
CA VAL A 242 -12.64 -0.49 -11.39
C VAL A 242 -11.93 0.69 -12.07
N ILE A 243 -12.57 1.87 -12.11
CA ILE A 243 -11.98 3.10 -12.66
C ILE A 243 -10.75 3.52 -11.84
N TYR A 244 -10.86 3.55 -10.51
CA TYR A 244 -9.76 3.89 -9.61
C TYR A 244 -8.55 2.97 -9.82
N ASN A 245 -8.79 1.65 -9.90
CA ASN A 245 -7.77 0.65 -10.16
C ASN A 245 -7.13 0.79 -11.54
N LYS A 246 -7.86 1.31 -12.54
CA LYS A 246 -7.33 1.54 -13.89
C LYS A 246 -6.50 2.82 -13.99
N ILE A 247 -6.96 3.90 -13.35
CA ILE A 247 -6.30 5.21 -13.41
C ILE A 247 -4.98 5.21 -12.62
N HIS A 248 -4.91 4.48 -11.50
CA HIS A 248 -3.76 4.49 -10.58
C HIS A 248 -3.32 5.93 -10.21
N PRO A 249 -4.14 6.71 -9.48
CA PRO A 249 -3.90 8.13 -9.26
C PRO A 249 -2.54 8.42 -8.60
N PHE A 250 -2.09 7.59 -7.66
CA PHE A 250 -0.79 7.78 -7.01
C PHE A 250 0.40 7.63 -7.97
N ARG A 251 0.25 6.85 -9.07
CA ARG A 251 1.27 6.77 -10.12
C ARG A 251 1.45 8.09 -10.84
N TRP A 252 0.34 8.69 -11.25
CA TRP A 252 0.36 10.01 -11.87
C TRP A 252 0.89 11.07 -10.90
N ALA A 253 0.53 11.02 -9.62
CA ALA A 253 1.07 11.93 -8.62
C ALA A 253 2.60 11.88 -8.55
N TYR A 254 3.20 10.68 -8.47
CA TYR A 254 4.66 10.58 -8.43
C TYR A 254 5.32 10.96 -9.77
N VAL A 255 4.67 10.76 -10.92
CA VAL A 255 5.18 11.25 -12.21
C VAL A 255 5.30 12.78 -12.20
N PHE A 256 4.30 13.49 -11.68
CA PHE A 256 4.38 14.94 -11.54
C PHE A 256 5.40 15.39 -10.49
N TYR A 257 5.57 14.64 -9.40
CA TYR A 257 6.66 14.90 -8.45
C TYR A 257 8.04 14.66 -9.07
N LEU A 258 8.20 13.65 -9.93
CA LEU A 258 9.44 13.44 -10.69
C LEU A 258 9.73 14.63 -11.60
N LEU A 259 8.74 15.11 -12.36
CA LEU A 259 8.88 16.30 -13.20
C LEU A 259 9.26 17.54 -12.37
N ALA A 260 8.66 17.71 -11.19
CA ALA A 260 9.02 18.78 -10.26
C ALA A 260 10.48 18.66 -9.79
N VAL A 261 10.91 17.47 -9.35
CA VAL A 261 12.29 17.20 -8.92
C VAL A 261 13.27 17.49 -10.05
N LEU A 262 13.05 16.98 -11.25
CA LEU A 262 13.92 17.21 -12.41
C LEU A 262 14.01 18.71 -12.74
N THR A 263 12.88 19.42 -12.69
CA THR A 263 12.85 20.88 -12.92
C THR A 263 13.63 21.63 -11.84
N LEU A 264 13.46 21.28 -10.56
CA LEU A 264 14.16 21.91 -9.43
C LEU A 264 15.66 21.63 -9.48
N LEU A 265 16.06 20.39 -9.80
CA LEU A 265 17.47 20.02 -10.00
C LEU A 265 18.07 20.79 -11.18
N TYR A 266 17.36 20.91 -12.28
CA TYR A 266 17.83 21.68 -13.45
C TYR A 266 18.02 23.16 -13.12
N ILE A 267 17.03 23.80 -12.46
CA ILE A 267 17.13 25.19 -11.99
C ILE A 267 18.36 25.36 -11.09
N TRP A 268 18.59 24.40 -10.20
CA TRP A 268 19.68 24.45 -9.23
C TRP A 268 21.06 24.26 -9.90
N ILE A 269 21.23 23.24 -10.75
CA ILE A 269 22.48 22.96 -11.48
C ILE A 269 22.85 24.13 -12.40
N ARG A 270 21.86 24.70 -13.10
CA ARG A 270 22.07 25.81 -14.05
C ARG A 270 22.06 27.18 -13.38
N LYS A 271 21.86 27.25 -12.05
CA LYS A 271 21.76 28.49 -11.26
C LYS A 271 20.77 29.50 -11.87
N MET A 272 19.62 29.02 -12.35
CA MET A 272 18.63 29.86 -13.00
C MET A 272 17.84 30.71 -11.99
N SER A 273 17.61 31.98 -12.31
CA SER A 273 16.76 32.87 -11.51
C SER A 273 15.26 32.56 -11.69
N GLY A 274 14.87 32.09 -12.88
CA GLY A 274 13.50 31.69 -13.25
C GLY A 274 13.19 30.20 -13.14
N GLY A 275 12.00 29.78 -13.58
CA GLY A 275 11.58 28.37 -13.62
C GLY A 275 10.82 27.85 -12.39
N MET A 276 10.84 28.57 -11.27
CA MET A 276 10.09 28.17 -10.06
C MET A 276 8.58 28.10 -10.29
N GLY A 277 8.02 28.92 -11.19
CA GLY A 277 6.60 28.81 -11.56
C GLY A 277 6.25 27.43 -12.11
N LEU A 278 7.10 26.89 -13.00
CA LEU A 278 6.91 25.55 -13.58
C LEU A 278 7.06 24.44 -12.51
N ALA A 279 8.07 24.54 -11.64
CA ALA A 279 8.24 23.61 -10.53
C ALA A 279 7.00 23.59 -9.60
N TRP A 280 6.51 24.77 -9.22
CA TRP A 280 5.29 24.91 -8.42
C TRP A 280 4.05 24.38 -9.15
N THR A 281 3.95 24.54 -10.47
CA THR A 281 2.87 23.93 -11.27
C THR A 281 2.91 22.41 -11.16
N PHE A 282 4.06 21.77 -11.39
CA PHE A 282 4.18 20.31 -11.30
C PHE A 282 3.90 19.78 -9.89
N VAL A 283 4.47 20.41 -8.84
CA VAL A 283 4.17 20.01 -7.45
C VAL A 283 2.68 20.17 -7.15
N SER A 284 2.06 21.27 -7.57
CA SER A 284 0.64 21.53 -7.29
C SER A 284 -0.28 20.55 -8.02
N ILE A 285 0.04 20.19 -9.27
CA ILE A 285 -0.71 19.18 -10.02
C ILE A 285 -0.54 17.80 -9.36
N GLY A 286 0.69 17.40 -9.05
CA GLY A 286 0.95 16.15 -8.34
C GLY A 286 0.22 16.07 -7.00
N PHE A 287 0.25 17.14 -6.21
CA PHE A 287 -0.47 17.27 -4.94
C PHE A 287 -1.99 17.21 -5.09
N LEU A 288 -2.56 17.83 -6.13
CA LEU A 288 -3.98 17.73 -6.42
C LEU A 288 -4.37 16.29 -6.79
N ILE A 289 -3.59 15.62 -7.64
CA ILE A 289 -3.83 14.22 -8.02
C ILE A 289 -3.74 13.30 -6.81
N HIS A 290 -2.74 13.52 -5.96
CA HIS A 290 -2.56 12.78 -4.71
C HIS A 290 -3.80 12.94 -3.81
N THR A 291 -4.27 14.17 -3.64
CA THR A 291 -5.47 14.50 -2.85
C THR A 291 -6.73 13.86 -3.46
N LEU A 292 -6.89 13.87 -4.78
CA LEU A 292 -7.99 13.19 -5.46
C LEU A 292 -7.92 11.67 -5.27
N GLY A 293 -6.72 11.09 -5.32
CA GLY A 293 -6.50 9.67 -5.03
C GLY A 293 -6.99 9.28 -3.64
N PHE A 294 -6.75 10.13 -2.63
CA PHE A 294 -7.37 9.96 -1.31
C PHE A 294 -8.87 10.09 -1.33
N GLY A 295 -9.42 11.09 -2.03
CA GLY A 295 -10.87 11.24 -2.18
C GLY A 295 -11.54 9.97 -2.70
N PHE A 296 -10.96 9.33 -3.73
CA PHE A 296 -11.42 8.03 -4.21
C PHE A 296 -11.32 6.94 -3.13
N ARG A 297 -10.17 6.81 -2.45
CA ARG A 297 -10.01 5.80 -1.38
C ARG A 297 -10.99 6.01 -0.23
N VAL A 298 -11.20 7.25 0.21
CA VAL A 298 -12.18 7.59 1.26
C VAL A 298 -13.59 7.22 0.83
N TYR A 299 -13.96 7.52 -0.42
CA TYR A 299 -15.26 7.16 -0.96
C TYR A 299 -15.46 5.63 -1.02
N LEU A 300 -14.43 4.88 -1.43
CA LEU A 300 -14.47 3.42 -1.56
C LEU A 300 -14.42 2.69 -0.21
N ALA A 301 -13.58 3.17 0.72
CA ALA A 301 -13.34 2.55 2.02
C ALA A 301 -14.29 3.05 3.12
N GLU A 302 -14.98 4.18 2.90
CA GLU A 302 -15.84 4.87 3.87
C GLU A 302 -15.10 5.30 5.16
N ARG A 303 -13.80 5.54 5.04
CA ARG A 303 -12.92 5.92 6.14
C ARG A 303 -11.68 6.68 5.66
N PRO A 304 -10.99 7.42 6.55
CA PRO A 304 -9.67 7.96 6.25
C PRO A 304 -8.67 6.86 5.85
N PRO A 305 -7.77 7.14 4.88
CA PRO A 305 -6.81 6.18 4.37
C PRO A 305 -5.55 6.17 5.25
N VAL A 306 -5.69 5.73 6.50
CA VAL A 306 -4.59 5.59 7.48
C VAL A 306 -4.69 4.28 8.28
N SER A 307 -5.35 3.28 7.70
CA SER A 307 -5.69 2.02 8.41
C SER A 307 -4.61 0.93 8.29
N ASN A 308 -3.78 1.00 7.25
CA ASN A 308 -2.68 0.05 7.03
C ASN A 308 -1.38 0.78 6.68
N MET A 309 -0.30 0.02 6.47
CA MET A 309 1.01 0.60 6.17
C MET A 309 1.06 1.34 4.86
N TYR A 310 0.52 0.75 3.78
CA TYR A 310 0.44 1.40 2.47
C TYR A 310 -0.22 2.76 2.59
N GLU A 311 -1.38 2.80 3.26
CA GLU A 311 -2.17 3.99 3.54
C GLU A 311 -1.41 5.03 4.37
N THR A 312 -0.65 4.60 5.37
CA THR A 312 0.19 5.50 6.17
C THR A 312 1.34 6.09 5.36
N VAL A 313 1.97 5.33 4.47
CA VAL A 313 3.07 5.82 3.61
C VAL A 313 2.58 6.86 2.62
N ILE A 314 1.46 6.60 1.93
CA ILE A 314 0.87 7.59 1.04
C ILE A 314 0.45 8.85 1.82
N TRP A 315 -0.14 8.72 3.01
CA TRP A 315 -0.53 9.84 3.88
C TRP A 315 0.68 10.67 4.34
N ALA A 316 1.73 10.00 4.83
CA ALA A 316 2.96 10.66 5.27
C ALA A 316 3.65 11.40 4.11
N SER A 317 3.63 10.82 2.90
CA SER A 317 4.20 11.46 1.71
C SER A 317 3.42 12.72 1.30
N TRP A 318 2.09 12.68 1.37
CA TRP A 318 1.25 13.86 1.16
C TRP A 318 1.52 14.97 2.17
N GLY A 319 1.60 14.63 3.45
CA GLY A 319 1.90 15.60 4.51
C GLY A 319 3.30 16.20 4.39
N ALA A 320 4.32 15.39 4.01
CA ALA A 320 5.68 15.88 3.80
C ALA A 320 5.73 16.91 2.67
N ILE A 321 5.02 16.67 1.57
CA ILE A 321 4.90 17.61 0.45
C ILE A 321 4.15 18.87 0.89
N LEU A 322 3.02 18.73 1.59
CA LEU A 322 2.26 19.86 2.13
C LEU A 322 3.12 20.75 3.02
N PHE A 323 3.83 20.17 4.00
CA PHE A 323 4.71 20.92 4.87
C PHE A 323 5.87 21.57 4.11
N SER A 324 6.44 20.89 3.10
CA SER A 324 7.48 21.46 2.26
C SER A 324 6.98 22.67 1.45
N MET A 325 5.76 22.60 0.91
CA MET A 325 5.12 23.70 0.19
C MET A 325 4.89 24.89 1.13
N ILE A 326 4.37 24.64 2.34
CA ILE A 326 4.16 25.69 3.34
C ILE A 326 5.50 26.33 3.74
N LEU A 327 6.51 25.52 4.08
CA LEU A 327 7.81 26.01 4.49
C LEU A 327 8.54 26.76 3.38
N GLU A 328 8.49 26.29 2.13
CA GLU A 328 9.03 27.06 1.00
C GLU A 328 8.30 28.40 0.88
N LYS A 329 6.96 28.41 0.97
CA LYS A 329 6.19 29.64 0.81
C LYS A 329 6.48 30.68 1.91
N VAL A 330 6.74 30.22 3.14
CA VAL A 330 7.07 31.06 4.30
C VAL A 330 8.53 31.55 4.24
N TYR A 331 9.48 30.65 4.06
CA TYR A 331 10.92 30.96 4.15
C TYR A 331 11.56 31.35 2.82
N LYS A 332 10.89 31.08 1.69
CA LYS A 332 11.39 31.25 0.31
C LYS A 332 12.63 30.40 -0.02
N PHE A 333 12.88 29.35 0.75
CA PHE A 333 13.99 28.43 0.55
C PHE A 333 13.60 27.36 -0.47
N ARG A 334 13.95 27.58 -1.75
CA ARG A 334 13.61 26.67 -2.88
C ARG A 334 14.01 25.20 -2.63
N ILE A 335 15.10 24.98 -1.89
CA ILE A 335 15.61 23.64 -1.54
C ILE A 335 14.61 22.82 -0.69
N LEU A 336 13.73 23.48 0.07
CA LEU A 336 12.74 22.79 0.89
C LEU A 336 11.70 22.09 0.02
N LEU A 337 11.28 22.74 -1.07
CA LEU A 337 10.35 22.15 -2.04
C LEU A 337 10.98 20.95 -2.76
N LEU A 338 12.30 20.99 -3.03
CA LEU A 338 13.03 19.84 -3.57
C LEU A 338 13.00 18.67 -2.58
N GLY A 339 13.32 18.91 -1.31
CA GLY A 339 13.31 17.88 -0.27
C GLY A 339 11.94 17.21 -0.12
N GLY A 340 10.87 17.99 -0.02
CA GLY A 340 9.51 17.44 0.07
C GLY A 340 9.09 16.70 -1.20
N SER A 341 9.44 17.19 -2.39
CA SER A 341 9.13 16.53 -3.65
C SER A 341 9.89 15.21 -3.82
N LEU A 342 11.15 15.14 -3.39
CA LEU A 342 11.95 13.91 -3.38
C LEU A 342 11.38 12.88 -2.42
N VAL A 343 11.08 13.29 -1.19
CA VAL A 343 10.45 12.43 -0.18
C VAL A 343 9.11 11.91 -0.70
N GLY A 344 8.27 12.78 -1.24
CA GLY A 344 7.00 12.43 -1.86
C GLY A 344 7.13 11.43 -3.00
N LEU A 345 8.04 11.69 -3.92
CA LEU A 345 8.36 10.84 -5.06
C LEU A 345 8.80 9.44 -4.61
N VAL A 346 9.81 9.36 -3.75
CA VAL A 346 10.38 8.07 -3.31
C VAL A 346 9.35 7.26 -2.54
N SER A 347 8.62 7.88 -1.60
CA SER A 347 7.59 7.18 -0.83
C SER A 347 6.48 6.60 -1.70
N LEU A 348 6.00 7.35 -2.70
CA LEU A 348 4.96 6.85 -3.60
C LEU A 348 5.48 5.76 -4.55
N ILE A 349 6.74 5.84 -5.01
CA ILE A 349 7.36 4.75 -5.77
C ILE A 349 7.44 3.50 -4.92
N VAL A 350 7.95 3.59 -3.69
CA VAL A 350 8.06 2.45 -2.77
C VAL A 350 6.69 1.81 -2.52
N ALA A 351 5.64 2.63 -2.32
CA ALA A 351 4.27 2.15 -2.15
C ALA A 351 3.72 1.40 -3.38
N ASP A 352 4.17 1.74 -4.60
CA ASP A 352 3.72 1.11 -5.84
C ASP A 352 4.54 -0.13 -6.23
N VAL A 353 5.85 -0.16 -5.94
CA VAL A 353 6.75 -1.26 -6.35
C VAL A 353 6.86 -2.39 -5.34
N ALA A 354 6.45 -2.17 -4.08
CA ALA A 354 6.56 -3.17 -3.00
C ALA A 354 5.19 -3.62 -2.43
N PRO A 355 4.22 -4.07 -3.25
CA PRO A 355 2.88 -4.44 -2.78
C PRO A 355 2.88 -5.63 -1.78
N ALA A 356 3.90 -6.49 -1.85
CA ALA A 356 4.07 -7.60 -0.91
C ALA A 356 4.35 -7.13 0.54
N VAL A 357 4.90 -5.92 0.71
CA VAL A 357 5.17 -5.32 2.02
C VAL A 357 4.14 -4.22 2.34
N LEU A 358 3.71 -3.48 1.32
CA LEU A 358 2.75 -2.38 1.41
C LEU A 358 1.49 -2.74 0.63
N ASP A 359 0.62 -3.55 1.23
CA ASP A 359 -0.61 -4.00 0.60
C ASP A 359 -1.56 -2.83 0.27
N PRO A 360 -1.81 -2.53 -1.02
CA PRO A 360 -2.68 -1.43 -1.44
C PRO A 360 -4.18 -1.77 -1.30
N SER A 361 -4.54 -3.01 -1.00
CA SER A 361 -5.93 -3.46 -0.89
C SER A 361 -6.70 -2.76 0.22
N ILE A 362 -7.99 -2.54 -0.03
CA ILE A 362 -8.89 -1.90 0.93
C ILE A 362 -9.56 -3.03 1.73
N GLN A 363 -8.98 -3.35 2.88
CA GLN A 363 -9.52 -4.39 3.76
C GLN A 363 -10.57 -3.83 4.73
N PRO A 364 -11.51 -4.62 5.25
CA PRO A 364 -12.37 -4.21 6.36
C PRO A 364 -11.55 -3.77 7.58
N LEU A 365 -12.11 -2.87 8.41
CA LEU A 365 -11.46 -2.48 9.66
C LEU A 365 -11.59 -3.57 10.72
N GLU A 366 -10.52 -3.71 11.50
CA GLU A 366 -10.54 -4.39 12.79
C GLU A 366 -11.64 -3.84 13.69
N ALA A 367 -12.24 -4.69 14.53
CA ALA A 367 -13.42 -4.34 15.31
C ALA A 367 -13.24 -3.04 16.12
N VAL A 368 -12.07 -2.84 16.73
CA VAL A 368 -11.72 -1.66 17.54
C VAL A 368 -11.66 -0.37 16.72
N LEU A 369 -11.40 -0.46 15.41
CA LEU A 369 -11.27 0.70 14.51
C LEU A 369 -12.59 1.11 13.84
N ARG A 370 -13.66 0.31 13.97
CA ARG A 370 -14.91 0.49 13.20
C ARG A 370 -15.66 1.80 13.45
N SER A 371 -15.50 2.43 14.62
CA SER A 371 -16.20 3.68 14.93
C SER A 371 -15.67 4.89 14.16
N ASN A 372 -14.58 4.76 13.40
CA ASN A 372 -13.87 5.79 12.62
C ASN A 372 -13.40 7.04 13.41
N TYR A 373 -13.98 7.33 14.58
CA TYR A 373 -13.71 8.50 15.39
C TYR A 373 -12.24 8.58 15.79
N TRP A 374 -11.71 7.50 16.38
CA TRP A 374 -10.31 7.43 16.79
C TRP A 374 -9.34 7.37 15.61
N LEU A 375 -9.78 6.80 14.48
CA LEU A 375 -9.01 6.81 13.24
C LEU A 375 -8.80 8.25 12.75
N ILE A 376 -9.83 9.10 12.85
CA ILE A 376 -9.77 10.53 12.46
C ILE A 376 -8.99 11.34 13.50
N VAL A 377 -9.31 11.23 14.78
CA VAL A 377 -8.81 12.15 15.81
C VAL A 377 -7.40 11.78 16.27
N HIS A 378 -7.14 10.51 16.55
CA HIS A 378 -5.84 10.05 17.05
C HIS A 378 -4.90 9.65 15.92
N VAL A 379 -5.30 8.69 15.06
CA VAL A 379 -4.37 8.08 14.09
C VAL A 379 -3.91 9.08 13.04
N MET A 380 -4.80 9.93 12.48
CA MET A 380 -4.38 10.98 11.54
C MET A 380 -3.45 12.01 12.21
N THR A 381 -3.68 12.36 13.48
CA THR A 381 -2.84 13.31 14.23
C THR A 381 -1.43 12.75 14.48
N ILE A 382 -1.30 11.47 14.84
CA ILE A 382 0.01 10.83 14.97
C ILE A 382 0.68 10.70 13.59
N THR A 383 -0.02 10.20 12.58
CA THR A 383 0.60 9.92 11.28
C THR A 383 0.97 11.19 10.50
N ILE A 384 0.28 12.32 10.72
CA ILE A 384 0.73 13.61 10.16
C ILE A 384 2.01 14.11 10.85
N SER A 385 2.27 13.76 12.11
CA SER A 385 3.57 14.03 12.73
C SER A 385 4.70 13.28 12.02
N TYR A 386 4.46 12.03 11.62
CA TYR A 386 5.42 11.23 10.87
C TYR A 386 5.73 11.86 9.51
N ALA A 387 4.74 12.49 8.87
CA ALA A 387 4.95 13.26 7.64
C ALA A 387 5.96 14.41 7.82
N ALA A 388 5.86 15.14 8.93
CA ALA A 388 6.79 16.22 9.26
C ALA A 388 8.20 15.68 9.58
N PHE A 389 8.29 14.58 10.33
CA PHE A 389 9.57 13.91 10.60
C PHE A 389 10.21 13.32 9.33
N MET A 390 9.41 12.79 8.40
CA MET A 390 9.88 12.28 7.12
C MET A 390 10.42 13.40 6.22
N LEU A 391 9.82 14.59 6.28
CA LEU A 391 10.39 15.78 5.65
C LEU A 391 11.72 16.18 6.31
N ALA A 392 11.81 16.17 7.64
CA ALA A 392 13.06 16.44 8.36
C ALA A 392 14.17 15.46 7.98
N PHE A 393 13.84 14.18 7.86
CA PHE A 393 14.74 13.13 7.37
C PHE A 393 15.28 13.46 5.97
N GLY A 394 14.41 13.70 4.99
CA GLY A 394 14.85 13.97 3.61
C GLY A 394 15.64 15.28 3.46
N LEU A 395 15.31 16.31 4.24
CA LEU A 395 16.10 17.54 4.29
C LEU A 395 17.46 17.33 4.98
N GLY A 396 17.52 16.44 5.97
CA GLY A 396 18.75 15.98 6.60
C GLY A 396 19.69 15.31 5.59
N ASP A 397 19.16 14.40 4.76
CA ASP A 397 19.92 13.72 3.71
C ASP A 397 20.48 14.71 2.69
N LEU A 398 19.65 15.64 2.20
CA LEU A 398 20.13 16.72 1.33
C LEU A 398 21.24 17.52 2.00
N GLY A 399 21.10 17.82 3.30
CA GLY A 399 22.13 18.53 4.07
C GLY A 399 23.45 17.77 4.14
N MET A 400 23.42 16.45 4.31
CA MET A 400 24.60 15.61 4.33
C MET A 400 25.31 15.57 2.98
N VAL A 401 24.57 15.56 1.87
CA VAL A 401 25.14 15.67 0.52
C VAL A 401 25.99 16.95 0.40
N TYR A 402 25.50 18.09 0.90
CA TYR A 402 26.27 19.35 0.85
C TYR A 402 27.52 19.35 1.74
N TYR A 403 27.53 18.61 2.86
CA TYR A 403 28.76 18.43 3.64
C TYR A 403 29.80 17.62 2.88
N VAL A 404 29.38 16.57 2.16
CA VAL A 404 30.27 15.78 1.31
C VAL A 404 30.82 16.62 0.15
N MET A 405 29.99 17.45 -0.48
CA MET A 405 30.39 18.32 -1.61
C MET A 405 31.31 19.48 -1.22
N GLY A 406 31.44 19.80 0.07
CA GLY A 406 32.31 20.86 0.56
C GLY A 406 31.53 21.93 1.33
N ARG A 407 31.66 21.92 2.66
CA ARG A 407 30.91 22.81 3.57
C ARG A 407 31.06 24.29 3.21
N GLU A 408 32.30 24.76 3.03
CA GLU A 408 32.59 26.19 2.90
C GLU A 408 31.94 26.83 1.68
N LYS A 409 31.79 26.05 0.59
CA LYS A 409 31.15 26.52 -0.64
C LYS A 409 29.62 26.61 -0.51
N HIS A 410 29.04 26.00 0.52
CA HIS A 410 27.59 25.72 0.60
C HIS A 410 26.96 26.08 1.95
N ASP A 411 27.61 26.90 2.77
CA ASP A 411 27.18 27.21 4.15
C ASP A 411 25.76 27.81 4.22
N ASP A 412 25.41 28.73 3.32
CA ASP A 412 24.05 29.31 3.24
C ASP A 412 22.98 28.23 2.97
N THR A 413 23.26 27.27 2.06
CA THR A 413 22.31 26.20 1.76
C THR A 413 22.18 25.21 2.92
N ILE A 414 23.30 24.91 3.58
CA ILE A 414 23.33 24.10 4.80
C ILE A 414 22.50 24.77 5.90
N GLN A 415 22.59 26.09 6.07
CA GLN A 415 21.80 26.83 7.06
C GLN A 415 20.29 26.80 6.73
N LYS A 416 19.92 26.93 5.45
CA LYS A 416 18.52 26.82 4.99
C LYS A 416 17.94 25.43 5.27
N LEU A 417 18.68 24.37 4.95
CA LEU A 417 18.29 22.98 5.24
C LEU A 417 18.22 22.72 6.74
N THR A 418 19.19 23.20 7.50
CA THR A 418 19.19 23.11 8.98
C THR A 418 17.94 23.75 9.57
N THR A 419 17.56 24.94 9.07
CA THR A 419 16.34 25.63 9.49
C THR A 419 15.11 24.81 9.13
N GLY A 420 15.06 24.26 7.91
CA GLY A 420 13.98 23.39 7.46
C GLY A 420 13.79 22.17 8.38
N VAL A 421 14.88 21.44 8.66
CA VAL A 421 14.88 20.27 9.56
C VAL A 421 14.38 20.65 10.96
N TYR A 422 14.88 21.75 11.53
CA TYR A 422 14.45 22.22 12.84
C TYR A 422 12.95 22.56 12.87
N ARG A 423 12.43 23.26 11.85
CA ARG A 423 11.00 23.59 11.76
C ARG A 423 10.14 22.36 11.53
N SER A 424 10.58 21.43 10.68
CA SER A 424 9.87 20.17 10.45
C SER A 424 9.77 19.33 11.71
N ILE A 425 10.83 19.25 12.52
CA ILE A 425 10.79 18.55 13.82
C ILE A 425 9.84 19.26 14.80
N GLN A 426 9.84 20.60 14.86
CA GLN A 426 8.89 21.34 15.70
C GLN A 426 7.43 21.04 15.33
N ILE A 427 7.11 21.03 14.03
CA ILE A 427 5.79 20.67 13.53
C ILE A 427 5.45 19.23 13.93
N GLY A 428 6.37 18.29 13.72
CA GLY A 428 6.17 16.89 14.09
C GLY A 428 5.89 16.71 15.58
N VAL A 429 6.70 17.30 16.46
CA VAL A 429 6.49 17.23 17.92
C VAL A 429 5.16 17.86 18.32
N ALA A 430 4.76 18.98 17.70
CA ALA A 430 3.50 19.66 17.99
C ALA A 430 2.26 18.78 17.69
N PHE A 431 2.35 17.85 16.73
CA PHE A 431 1.30 16.87 16.47
C PHE A 431 1.48 15.56 17.24
N LEU A 432 2.72 15.10 17.43
CA LEU A 432 3.02 13.84 18.10
C LEU A 432 2.60 13.88 19.57
N ALA A 433 2.95 14.94 20.30
CA ALA A 433 2.65 15.06 21.73
C ALA A 433 1.13 14.96 22.05
N PRO A 434 0.24 15.78 21.45
CA PRO A 434 -1.20 15.61 21.65
C PRO A 434 -1.69 14.29 21.06
N GLY A 435 -1.12 13.81 19.95
CA GLY A 435 -1.44 12.50 19.40
C GLY A 435 -1.24 11.37 20.40
N ILE A 436 -0.15 11.36 21.18
CA ILE A 436 0.12 10.34 22.20
C ILE A 436 -0.92 10.41 23.32
N ILE A 437 -1.28 11.61 23.76
CA ILE A 437 -2.34 11.81 24.76
C ILE A 437 -3.67 11.28 24.25
N LEU A 438 -4.06 11.62 23.01
CA LEU A 438 -5.28 11.10 22.37
C LEU A 438 -5.25 9.57 22.24
N GLY A 439 -4.06 8.98 22.06
CA GLY A 439 -3.86 7.54 22.03
C GLY A 439 -4.15 6.89 23.37
N GLY A 440 -3.69 7.50 24.47
CA GLY A 440 -4.02 7.04 25.82
C GLY A 440 -5.52 7.12 26.12
N ILE A 441 -6.21 8.19 25.68
CA ILE A 441 -7.67 8.29 25.83
C ILE A 441 -8.39 7.19 25.03
N TRP A 442 -7.92 6.92 23.81
CA TRP A 442 -8.46 5.83 23.00
C TRP A 442 -8.23 4.47 23.65
N ALA A 443 -7.05 4.25 24.25
CA ALA A 443 -6.73 3.03 24.97
C ALA A 443 -7.63 2.83 26.18
N ASP A 444 -7.91 3.90 26.94
CA ASP A 444 -8.83 3.87 28.07
C ASP A 444 -10.25 3.49 27.63
N TYR A 445 -10.72 4.11 26.55
CA TYR A 445 -12.03 3.81 25.96
C TYR A 445 -12.15 2.36 25.46
N SER A 446 -11.07 1.80 24.91
CA SER A 446 -11.10 0.48 24.23
C SER A 446 -10.77 -0.69 25.15
N TRP A 447 -9.88 -0.49 26.13
CA TRP A 447 -9.35 -1.54 27.00
C TRP A 447 -9.43 -1.21 28.49
N GLY A 448 -10.05 -0.10 28.87
CA GLY A 448 -10.23 0.30 30.27
C GLY A 448 -8.96 0.76 30.98
N ARG A 449 -7.90 1.10 30.22
CA ARG A 449 -6.66 1.67 30.76
C ARG A 449 -6.06 2.74 29.86
N PHE A 450 -5.68 3.87 30.44
CA PHE A 450 -5.03 4.98 29.73
C PHE A 450 -3.60 4.65 29.22
N TRP A 451 -2.84 3.87 29.99
CA TRP A 451 -1.46 3.49 29.67
C TRP A 451 -1.10 2.17 30.36
N GLY A 452 -0.24 1.38 29.75
CA GLY A 452 0.13 0.05 30.22
C GLY A 452 1.49 -0.43 29.73
N TRP A 453 2.35 0.46 29.24
CA TRP A 453 3.75 0.18 28.88
C TRP A 453 3.90 -0.91 27.83
N ASP A 454 2.89 -1.13 26.99
CA ASP A 454 3.06 -2.06 25.87
C ASP A 454 4.06 -1.48 24.86
N PRO A 455 4.62 -2.32 23.97
CA PRO A 455 5.66 -1.87 23.06
C PRO A 455 5.27 -0.64 22.22
N LYS A 456 4.00 -0.47 21.82
CA LYS A 456 3.61 0.71 21.03
C LYS A 456 3.60 1.98 21.84
N GLU A 457 3.01 1.94 23.02
CA GLU A 457 2.98 3.05 23.97
C GLU A 457 4.40 3.47 24.36
N THR A 458 5.25 2.50 24.72
CA THR A 458 6.64 2.75 25.11
C THR A 458 7.46 3.38 23.97
N TRP A 459 7.37 2.83 22.76
CA TRP A 459 8.09 3.39 21.62
C TRP A 459 7.56 4.76 21.18
N ALA A 460 6.25 5.03 21.31
CA ALA A 460 5.70 6.36 21.08
C ALA A 460 6.31 7.40 22.03
N LEU A 461 6.46 7.06 23.32
CA LEU A 461 7.15 7.91 24.29
C LEU A 461 8.63 8.12 23.95
N ILE A 462 9.35 7.05 23.57
CA ILE A 462 10.77 7.14 23.17
C ILE A 462 10.94 8.08 21.96
N VAL A 463 10.05 7.99 20.97
CA VAL A 463 10.07 8.90 19.80
C VAL A 463 9.88 10.35 20.25
N LEU A 464 8.89 10.61 21.10
CA LEU A 464 8.63 11.96 21.61
C LEU A 464 9.84 12.54 22.35
N LEU A 465 10.39 11.77 23.30
CA LEU A 465 11.55 12.20 24.08
C LEU A 465 12.78 12.40 23.19
N GLY A 466 13.04 11.51 22.24
CA GLY A 466 14.14 11.63 21.29
C GLY A 466 14.10 12.94 20.49
N TYR A 467 12.92 13.31 19.97
CA TYR A 467 12.77 14.58 19.26
C TYR A 467 12.80 15.81 20.18
N ILE A 468 12.28 15.73 21.40
CA ILE A 468 12.38 16.81 22.39
C ILE A 468 13.85 17.08 22.75
N ILE A 469 14.65 16.03 22.95
CA ILE A 469 16.10 16.16 23.23
C ILE A 469 16.80 16.90 22.10
N VAL A 470 16.50 16.56 20.83
CA VAL A 470 17.07 17.27 19.66
C VAL A 470 16.68 18.74 19.65
N LEU A 471 15.40 19.06 19.88
CA LEU A 471 14.92 20.44 19.92
C LEU A 471 15.59 21.23 21.05
N HIS A 472 15.68 20.64 22.24
CA HIS A 472 16.32 21.26 23.40
C HIS A 472 17.81 21.48 23.15
N ALA A 473 18.53 20.46 22.66
CA ALA A 473 19.96 20.54 22.35
C ALA A 473 20.26 21.60 21.27
N ARG A 474 19.35 21.84 20.31
CA ARG A 474 19.47 22.95 19.37
C ARG A 474 19.24 24.31 20.05
N LEU A 475 18.22 24.40 20.92
CA LEU A 475 17.89 25.63 21.64
C LEU A 475 19.03 26.11 22.54
N VAL A 476 19.66 25.21 23.30
CA VAL A 476 20.79 25.53 24.21
C VAL A 476 22.14 25.61 23.48
N GLY A 477 22.16 25.41 22.17
CA GLY A 477 23.35 25.60 21.33
C GLY A 477 24.33 24.41 21.27
N TRP A 478 23.97 23.24 21.82
CA TRP A 478 24.74 21.99 21.74
C TRP A 478 24.77 21.42 20.31
N LEU A 479 23.64 21.45 19.60
CA LEU A 479 23.57 21.01 18.21
C LEU A 479 23.81 22.16 17.22
N LYS A 480 24.97 22.13 16.56
CA LYS A 480 25.28 22.98 15.40
C LYS A 480 24.64 22.42 14.12
N ASN A 481 24.89 23.05 12.97
CA ASN A 481 24.22 22.71 11.70
C ASN A 481 24.40 21.22 11.31
N PHE A 482 25.62 20.68 11.41
CA PHE A 482 25.87 19.26 11.14
C PHE A 482 25.03 18.36 12.06
N GLY A 483 25.11 18.59 13.37
CA GLY A 483 24.37 17.80 14.36
C GLY A 483 22.86 17.87 14.18
N MET A 484 22.33 19.03 13.80
CA MET A 484 20.90 19.19 13.49
C MET A 484 20.48 18.36 12.26
N LEU A 485 21.27 18.42 11.17
CA LEU A 485 21.00 17.65 9.95
C LEU A 485 21.12 16.14 10.23
N ALA A 486 22.14 15.71 10.98
CA ALA A 486 22.33 14.31 11.38
C ALA A 486 21.18 13.82 12.26
N SER A 487 20.74 14.66 13.20
CA SER A 487 19.65 14.31 14.09
C SER A 487 18.36 14.04 13.32
N GLY A 488 18.04 14.82 12.28
CA GLY A 488 16.86 14.58 11.44
C GLY A 488 16.84 13.18 10.81
N ILE A 489 18.00 12.62 10.48
CA ILE A 489 18.15 11.26 9.94
C ILE A 489 18.07 10.22 11.07
N ILE A 490 18.84 10.42 12.14
CA ILE A 490 18.95 9.47 13.24
C ILE A 490 17.62 9.30 13.97
N THR A 491 16.93 10.39 14.31
CA THR A 491 15.67 10.30 15.05
C THR A 491 14.51 9.76 14.21
N PHE A 492 14.61 9.80 12.88
CA PHE A 492 13.62 9.14 12.03
C PHE A 492 13.65 7.61 12.17
N SER A 493 14.80 7.04 12.54
CA SER A 493 14.90 5.61 12.87
C SER A 493 14.04 5.22 14.09
N LEU A 494 13.81 6.15 15.03
CA LEU A 494 12.88 5.93 16.14
C LEU A 494 11.43 5.82 15.64
N VAL A 495 11.04 6.65 14.67
CA VAL A 495 9.71 6.58 14.04
C VAL A 495 9.53 5.25 13.31
N ILE A 496 10.55 4.83 12.55
CA ILE A 496 10.56 3.51 11.89
C ILE A 496 10.40 2.39 12.91
N MET A 497 11.11 2.45 14.04
CA MET A 497 10.97 1.43 15.08
C MET A 497 9.57 1.42 15.71
N ALA A 498 8.99 2.58 16.02
CA ALA A 498 7.65 2.68 16.59
C ALA A 498 6.55 2.22 15.60
N TRP A 499 6.67 2.59 14.33
CA TRP A 499 5.66 2.31 13.30
C TRP A 499 5.82 0.94 12.64
N TYR A 500 7.02 0.57 12.22
CA TYR A 500 7.32 -0.72 11.57
C TYR A 500 7.83 -1.75 12.59
N GLY A 501 8.84 -1.38 13.37
CA GLY A 501 9.54 -2.30 14.27
C GLY A 501 8.62 -2.97 15.29
N VAL A 502 7.72 -2.23 15.93
CA VAL A 502 6.79 -2.82 16.91
C VAL A 502 5.86 -3.85 16.27
N ASN A 503 5.37 -3.58 15.05
CA ASN A 503 4.45 -4.48 14.35
C ASN A 503 5.13 -5.75 13.82
N PHE A 504 6.32 -5.64 13.22
CA PHE A 504 6.94 -6.77 12.50
C PHE A 504 8.15 -7.38 13.22
N VAL A 505 8.96 -6.58 13.90
CA VAL A 505 10.15 -7.06 14.62
C VAL A 505 9.75 -7.60 15.98
N LEU A 506 9.04 -6.80 16.78
CA LEU A 506 8.60 -7.21 18.11
C LEU A 506 7.35 -8.10 18.02
N GLY A 507 6.34 -7.70 17.23
CA GLY A 507 5.13 -8.50 16.98
C GLY A 507 4.35 -8.86 18.26
N ALA A 508 4.43 -8.01 19.28
CA ALA A 508 3.83 -8.20 20.60
C ALA A 508 3.04 -6.95 21.01
N GLY A 509 1.85 -7.16 21.58
CA GLY A 509 0.97 -6.11 22.12
C GLY A 509 -0.43 -6.09 21.50
N LEU A 510 -1.41 -5.59 22.26
CA LEU A 510 -2.84 -5.47 21.90
C LEU A 510 -3.12 -4.62 20.65
N HIS A 511 -2.10 -3.93 20.15
CA HIS A 511 -2.17 -2.99 19.05
C HIS A 511 -1.57 -3.51 17.75
N SER A 512 -1.00 -4.72 17.69
CA SER A 512 -0.34 -5.22 16.48
C SER A 512 -1.36 -5.61 15.40
N TYR A 513 -1.72 -4.67 14.54
CA TYR A 513 -2.63 -4.87 13.39
C TYR A 513 -1.89 -5.07 12.06
N GLY A 514 -0.56 -5.19 12.08
CA GLY A 514 0.26 -5.31 10.89
C GLY A 514 0.18 -6.70 10.28
N PHE A 515 -0.75 -6.91 9.35
CA PHE A 515 -0.73 -8.09 8.48
C PHE A 515 0.30 -7.88 7.38
N GLY A 516 1.41 -8.61 7.46
CA GLY A 516 2.49 -8.61 6.47
C GLY A 516 3.64 -9.50 6.94
N ALA A 517 4.01 -10.50 6.16
CA ALA A 517 5.21 -11.29 6.41
C ALA A 517 6.36 -10.70 5.57
N GLY A 518 7.43 -10.25 6.22
CA GLY A 518 8.67 -9.85 5.55
C GLY A 518 8.93 -8.35 5.45
N GLY A 519 10.05 -8.01 4.81
CA GLY A 519 10.53 -6.65 4.62
C GLY A 519 11.49 -6.11 5.70
N VAL A 520 11.71 -6.88 6.78
CA VAL A 520 12.62 -6.48 7.86
C VAL A 520 14.02 -6.25 7.31
N GLU A 521 14.49 -7.12 6.42
CA GLU A 521 15.78 -6.97 5.73
C GLU A 521 15.88 -5.64 4.98
N TYR A 522 14.87 -5.26 4.19
CA TYR A 522 14.86 -4.01 3.45
C TYR A 522 14.88 -2.79 4.39
N VAL A 523 14.09 -2.82 5.46
CA VAL A 523 14.03 -1.72 6.44
C VAL A 523 15.35 -1.63 7.22
N SER A 524 15.93 -2.76 7.62
CA SER A 524 17.23 -2.82 8.30
C SER A 524 18.36 -2.30 7.42
N ILE A 525 18.42 -2.73 6.15
CA ILE A 525 19.39 -2.21 5.16
C ILE A 525 19.19 -0.71 4.97
N PHE A 526 17.94 -0.25 4.83
CA PHE A 526 17.63 1.18 4.71
C PHE A 526 18.18 1.98 5.89
N VAL A 527 17.92 1.56 7.13
CA VAL A 527 18.43 2.25 8.33
C VAL A 527 19.95 2.23 8.37
N LEU A 528 20.57 1.08 8.12
CA LEU A 528 22.03 0.92 8.13
C LEU A 528 22.72 1.83 7.09
N LEU A 529 22.20 1.89 5.86
CA LEU A 529 22.75 2.75 4.81
C LEU A 529 22.71 4.23 5.19
N HIS A 530 21.62 4.70 5.81
CA HIS A 530 21.52 6.09 6.26
C HIS A 530 22.45 6.38 7.45
N MET A 531 22.63 5.43 8.38
CA MET A 531 23.62 5.58 9.46
C MET A 531 25.04 5.65 8.90
N MET A 532 25.38 4.77 7.96
CA MET A 532 26.67 4.81 7.26
C MET A 532 26.86 6.12 6.50
N PHE A 533 25.82 6.65 5.88
CA PHE A 533 25.88 7.93 5.17
C PHE A 533 26.18 9.11 6.10
N VAL A 534 25.57 9.16 7.30
CA VAL A 534 25.89 10.17 8.32
C VAL A 534 27.35 10.05 8.79
N ILE A 535 27.84 8.83 9.02
CA ILE A 535 29.24 8.59 9.41
C ILE A 535 30.18 9.04 8.28
N TYR A 536 29.86 8.71 7.03
CA TYR A 536 30.65 9.13 5.87
C TYR A 536 30.71 10.65 5.74
N ALA A 537 29.56 11.35 5.88
CA ALA A 537 29.51 12.81 5.84
C ALA A 537 30.33 13.44 6.98
N TYR A 538 30.32 12.84 8.18
CA TYR A 538 31.16 13.28 9.31
C TYR A 538 32.65 13.15 9.00
N LEU A 539 33.08 12.00 8.49
CA LEU A 539 34.48 11.74 8.13
C LEU A 539 34.94 12.66 7.00
N SER A 540 34.11 12.86 5.97
CA SER A 540 34.37 13.79 4.87
C SER A 540 34.56 15.22 5.38
N GLN A 541 33.69 15.69 6.29
CA GLN A 541 33.81 17.01 6.89
C GLN A 541 35.13 17.17 7.66
N LYS A 542 35.56 16.15 8.40
CA LYS A 542 36.81 16.19 9.18
C LYS A 542 38.04 16.24 8.26
N SER A 543 38.05 15.43 7.20
CA SER A 543 39.14 15.42 6.21
C SER A 543 39.26 16.74 5.43
N GLN A 544 38.14 17.42 5.17
CA GLN A 544 38.18 18.73 4.50
C GLN A 544 38.79 19.81 5.40
N LYS A 545 38.53 19.77 6.72
CA LYS A 545 39.15 20.68 7.69
C LYS A 545 40.66 20.47 7.89
N THR A 546 41.18 19.27 7.64
CA THR A 546 42.62 19.00 7.76
C THR A 546 43.41 19.42 6.53
N ASN A 547 42.73 19.63 5.39
CA ASN A 547 43.34 20.00 4.11
C ASN A 547 43.16 21.48 3.75
N SER A 548 42.42 22.24 4.56
CA SER A 548 42.28 23.71 4.53
C SER A 548 43.19 24.33 5.58
#